data_AF-A0A7J5WSD1-F1
#
_entry.id   AF-A0A7J5WSD1-F1
#
_cell.length_a   1.000
_cell.length_b   1.000
_cell.length_c   1.000
_cell.angle_alpha   90.00
_cell.angle_beta   90.00
_cell.angle_gamma   90.00
#
_symmetry.space_group_name_H-M   'P 1'
#
loop_
_entity.id
_entity.type
_entity.pdbx_description
1 polymer ?
#
loop_
_entity_poly.entity_id
_entity_poly.type
_entity_poly.pdbx_seq_one_letter_code
_entity_poly.pdbx_strand_id
1 'polypeptide(L)'
;MEQRRSFLKKVGALTGAVAGLSIFNELNAASLSEANKKINGLSPLEVASNEDYWQVIQQGYTVNSNIINLNNGGVSPSPRVVQEAVEL
;
A
#
# COMPACT_ATOMS: atom_id res chain seq x y z
N MET A 1 25.62 -34.24 -4.75
CA MET A 1 25.92 -32.92 -4.11
C MET A 1 25.26 -31.75 -4.86
N GLU A 2 25.29 -31.72 -6.20
CA GLU A 2 24.59 -30.75 -7.06
C GLU A 2 23.09 -30.52 -6.74
N GLN A 3 22.31 -31.58 -6.58
CA GLN A 3 20.85 -31.47 -6.41
C GLN A 3 20.40 -30.81 -5.11
N ARG A 4 21.09 -31.04 -3.98
CA ARG A 4 20.78 -30.39 -2.70
C ARG A 4 21.06 -28.89 -2.72
N ARG A 5 22.17 -28.48 -3.35
CA ARG A 5 22.55 -27.07 -3.49
C ARG A 5 21.58 -26.33 -4.41
N SER A 6 21.13 -26.97 -5.50
CA SER A 6 20.12 -26.44 -6.40
C SER A 6 18.75 -26.31 -5.71
N PHE A 7 18.34 -27.31 -4.93
CA PHE A 7 17.10 -27.27 -4.15
C PHE A 7 17.11 -26.13 -3.12
N LEU A 8 18.16 -26.00 -2.31
CA LEU A 8 18.25 -24.91 -1.32
C LEU A 8 18.27 -23.51 -1.95
N LYS A 9 18.92 -23.34 -3.12
CA LYS A 9 18.87 -22.08 -3.87
C LYS A 9 17.46 -21.77 -4.37
N LYS A 10 16.73 -22.76 -4.88
CA LYS A 10 15.36 -22.59 -5.37
C LYS A 10 14.37 -22.31 -4.25
N VAL A 11 14.47 -23.02 -3.12
CA VAL A 11 13.66 -22.78 -1.93
C VAL A 11 13.98 -21.41 -1.33
N GLY A 12 15.26 -21.06 -1.17
CA GLY A 12 15.66 -19.73 -0.67
C GLY A 12 15.19 -18.58 -1.58
N ALA A 13 15.22 -18.75 -2.90
CA ALA A 13 14.71 -17.77 -3.85
C ALA A 13 13.18 -17.61 -3.77
N LEU A 14 12.44 -18.72 -3.63
CA LEU A 14 10.98 -18.69 -3.47
C LEU A 14 10.55 -18.09 -2.13
N THR A 15 11.18 -18.48 -1.02
CA THR A 15 10.88 -17.93 0.30
C THR A 15 11.23 -16.44 0.37
N GLY A 16 12.34 -16.01 -0.24
CA GLY A 16 12.71 -14.60 -0.31
C GLY A 16 11.73 -13.74 -1.11
N ALA A 17 11.23 -14.24 -2.25
CA ALA A 17 10.26 -13.53 -3.08
C ALA A 17 8.88 -13.42 -2.41
N VAL A 18 8.39 -14.50 -1.79
CA VAL A 18 7.09 -14.51 -1.09
C VAL A 18 7.14 -13.68 0.19
N ALA A 19 8.25 -13.75 0.95
CA ALA A 19 8.43 -12.89 2.13
C ALA A 19 8.46 -11.41 1.74
N GLY A 20 9.10 -11.04 0.62
CA GLY A 20 9.09 -9.68 0.10
C GLY A 20 7.67 -9.15 -0.11
N LEU A 21 6.84 -9.88 -0.87
CA LEU A 21 5.45 -9.50 -1.13
C LEU A 21 4.59 -9.42 0.14
N SER A 22 4.77 -10.35 1.09
CA SER A 22 4.04 -10.36 2.36
C SER A 22 4.41 -9.17 3.26
N ILE A 23 5.70 -8.83 3.35
CA ILE A 23 6.17 -7.68 4.13
C ILE A 23 5.65 -6.38 3.53
N PHE A 24 5.63 -6.24 2.20
CA PHE A 24 5.08 -5.03 1.57
C PHE A 24 3.58 -4.83 1.86
N ASN A 25 2.78 -5.89 1.86
CA ASN A 25 1.35 -5.77 2.20
C ASN A 25 1.12 -5.45 3.69
N GLU A 26 1.91 -6.04 4.59
CA GLU A 26 1.80 -5.82 6.04
C GLU A 26 2.27 -4.41 6.45
N LEU A 27 3.34 -3.89 5.82
CA LEU A 27 3.84 -2.54 6.07
C LEU A 27 2.84 -1.44 5.66
N ASN A 28 2.11 -1.64 4.55
CA ASN A 28 1.09 -0.68 4.10
C ASN A 28 -0.17 -0.70 4.99
N ALA A 29 -0.58 -1.85 5.51
CA ALA A 29 -1.70 -1.92 6.44
C ALA A 29 -1.35 -1.36 7.84
N ALA A 30 -0.11 -1.61 8.30
CA ALA A 30 0.39 -1.10 9.57
C ALA A 30 0.50 0.45 9.59
N SER A 31 0.87 1.06 8.46
CA SER A 31 1.06 2.51 8.35
C SER A 31 -0.24 3.31 8.51
N LEU A 32 -1.37 2.82 7.99
CA LEU A 32 -2.67 3.50 8.11
C LEU A 32 -3.24 3.43 9.54
N SER A 33 -3.09 2.29 10.21
CA SER A 33 -3.50 2.15 11.62
C SER A 33 -2.69 3.08 12.53
N GLU A 34 -1.39 3.20 12.28
CA GLU A 34 -0.53 4.13 13.01
C GLU A 34 -0.89 5.60 12.71
N ALA A 35 -1.15 5.95 11.45
CA ALA A 35 -1.58 7.28 11.05
C ALA A 35 -2.91 7.69 11.74
N ASN A 36 -3.88 6.77 11.81
CA ASN A 36 -5.15 7.00 12.53
C ASN A 36 -4.95 7.29 14.03
N LYS A 37 -3.97 6.65 14.67
CA LYS A 37 -3.66 6.92 16.09
C LYS A 37 -3.10 8.32 16.28
N LYS A 38 -2.29 8.82 15.33
CA LYS A 38 -1.64 10.13 15.40
C LYS A 38 -2.62 11.29 15.32
N ILE A 39 -3.77 11.10 14.68
CA ILE A 39 -4.82 12.12 14.57
C ILE A 39 -5.88 12.04 15.68
N ASN A 40 -5.77 11.06 16.58
CA ASN A 40 -6.77 10.87 17.63
C ASN A 40 -6.82 12.08 18.59
N GLY A 41 -8.01 12.63 18.81
CA GLY A 41 -8.22 13.80 19.65
C GLY A 41 -8.01 15.15 18.95
N LEU A 42 -7.57 15.17 17.68
CA LEU A 42 -7.53 16.38 16.87
C LEU A 42 -8.93 16.76 16.39
N SER A 43 -9.19 18.07 16.25
CA SER A 43 -10.42 18.55 15.61
C SER A 43 -10.43 18.22 14.12
N PRO A 44 -11.61 18.16 13.47
CA PRO A 44 -11.69 17.90 12.03
C PRO A 44 -10.86 18.87 11.18
N LEU A 45 -10.75 20.14 11.59
CA LEU A 45 -9.98 21.15 10.85
C LEU A 45 -8.46 20.91 10.96
N GLU A 46 -8.01 20.46 12.13
CA GLU A 46 -6.61 20.09 12.35
C GLU A 46 -6.24 18.83 11.57
N VAL A 47 -7.12 17.82 11.53
CA VAL A 47 -6.91 16.61 10.71
C VAL A 47 -6.90 16.96 9.22
N ALA A 48 -7.81 17.82 8.77
CA ALA A 48 -7.86 18.27 7.38
C ALA A 48 -6.56 18.95 6.93
N SER A 49 -5.85 19.60 7.86
CA SER A 49 -4.59 20.32 7.58
C SER A 49 -3.34 19.45 7.80
N ASN A 50 -3.49 18.17 8.17
CA ASN A 50 -2.37 17.30 8.50
C ASN A 50 -1.86 16.54 7.26
N GLU A 51 -0.84 17.09 6.60
CA GLU A 51 -0.28 16.51 5.37
C GLU A 51 0.35 15.12 5.59
N ASP A 52 1.00 14.88 6.73
CA ASP A 52 1.61 13.57 7.03
C ASP A 52 0.54 12.45 7.06
N TYR A 53 -0.65 12.75 7.60
CA TYR A 53 -1.78 11.83 7.59
C TYR A 53 -2.33 11.61 6.17
N TRP A 54 -2.54 12.68 5.41
CA TRP A 54 -3.10 12.59 4.06
C TRP A 54 -2.14 11.95 3.05
N GLN A 55 -0.83 12.09 3.24
CA GLN A 55 0.17 11.43 2.41
C GLN A 55 0.05 9.89 2.49
N VAL A 56 -0.24 9.33 3.68
CA VAL A 56 -0.47 7.89 3.85
C VAL A 56 -1.71 7.44 3.07
N ILE A 57 -2.80 8.21 3.12
CA ILE A 57 -4.03 7.91 2.36
C ILE A 57 -3.75 7.99 0.86
N GLN A 58 -3.07 9.03 0.40
CA GLN A 58 -2.77 9.25 -1.02
C GLN A 58 -1.94 8.09 -1.61
N GLN A 59 -0.96 7.57 -0.87
CA GLN A 59 -0.15 6.42 -1.29
C GLN A 59 -0.96 5.11 -1.44
N GLY A 60 -2.17 5.05 -0.86
CA GLY A 60 -3.10 3.94 -1.05
C GLY A 60 -3.76 3.91 -2.44
N TYR A 61 -3.55 4.93 -3.27
CA TYR A 61 -4.11 5.04 -4.62
C TYR A 61 -2.99 5.21 -5.66
N THR A 62 -3.26 4.79 -6.89
CA THR A 62 -2.33 4.82 -8.03
C THR A 62 -2.61 5.95 -9.02
N VAL A 63 -3.54 6.85 -8.70
CA VAL A 63 -3.90 7.97 -9.58
C VAL A 63 -2.72 8.92 -9.81
N ASN A 64 -2.55 9.33 -11.06
CA ASN A 64 -1.52 10.31 -11.43
C ASN A 64 -1.90 11.71 -10.90
N SER A 65 -1.06 12.26 -10.02
CA SER A 65 -1.27 13.58 -9.41
C SER A 65 -1.29 14.75 -10.40
N ASN A 66 -0.77 14.56 -11.62
CA ASN A 66 -0.79 15.57 -12.68
C ASN A 66 -2.08 15.55 -13.51
N ILE A 67 -3.01 14.63 -13.23
CA ILE A 67 -4.24 14.46 -13.99
C ILE A 67 -5.43 14.66 -13.06
N ILE A 68 -6.32 15.58 -13.44
CA ILE A 68 -7.65 15.71 -12.83
C ILE A 68 -8.66 15.08 -13.77
N ASN A 69 -9.26 13.96 -13.36
CA ASN A 69 -10.30 13.30 -14.14
C ASN A 69 -11.68 13.88 -13.80
N LEU A 70 -12.15 14.82 -14.61
CA LEU A 70 -13.47 15.46 -14.46
C LEU A 70 -14.65 14.56 -14.85
N ASN A 71 -14.39 13.43 -15.54
CA ASN A 71 -15.43 12.50 -15.96
C ASN A 71 -15.85 11.51 -14.84
N ASN A 72 -15.11 11.47 -13.73
CA ASN A 72 -15.40 10.63 -12.56
C ASN A 72 -16.16 11.38 -11.46
N GLY A 73 -17.02 12.34 -11.81
CA GLY A 73 -17.60 13.32 -10.87
C GLY A 73 -18.40 12.78 -9.67
N GLY A 74 -18.68 11.48 -9.58
CA GLY A 74 -19.39 10.86 -8.45
C GLY A 74 -18.66 9.70 -7.77
N VAL A 75 -17.45 9.33 -8.21
CA VAL A 75 -16.74 8.14 -7.70
C VAL A 75 -15.26 8.41 -7.50
N SER A 76 -14.71 7.92 -6.41
CA SER A 76 -13.26 7.85 -6.22
C SER A 76 -12.66 6.70 -7.04
N PRO A 77 -11.40 6.78 -7.48
CA PRO A 77 -10.69 5.62 -8.02
C PRO A 77 -10.69 4.46 -7.02
N SER A 78 -10.58 3.23 -7.50
CA SER A 78 -10.39 2.07 -6.62
C SER A 78 -9.02 2.15 -5.94
N PRO A 79 -8.88 1.74 -4.66
CA PRO A 79 -7.58 1.65 -4.01
C PRO A 79 -6.61 0.71 -4.73
N ARG A 80 -5.30 0.92 -4.55
CA ARG A 80 -4.23 0.13 -5.19
C ARG A 80 -4.43 -1.38 -5.01
N VAL A 81 -4.76 -1.83 -3.80
CA VAL A 81 -4.97 -3.26 -3.49
C VAL A 81 -6.10 -3.89 -4.31
N VAL A 82 -7.15 -3.13 -4.64
CA VAL A 82 -8.26 -3.61 -5.48
C VAL A 82 -7.80 -3.73 -6.94
N GLN A 83 -7.04 -2.75 -7.43
CA GLN A 83 -6.51 -2.78 -8.79
C GLN A 83 -5.54 -3.96 -8.98
N GLU A 84 -4.60 -4.13 -8.04
CA GLU A 84 -3.65 -5.24 -8.04
C GLU A 84 -4.36 -6.60 -8.01
N ALA A 85 -5.46 -6.73 -7.24
CA ALA A 85 -6.24 -7.97 -7.19
C ALA A 85 -6.99 -8.30 -8.50
N VAL A 86 -7.28 -7.30 -9.34
CA VAL A 86 -7.90 -7.50 -10.66
C VAL A 86 -6.86 -7.84 -11.73
N GLU A 87 -5.64 -7.34 -11.58
CA GLU A 87 -4.53 -7.60 -12.51
C GLU A 87 -3.86 -8.97 -12.32
N LEU A 88 -4.12 -9.63 -11.18
CA LEU A 88 -3.67 -11.00 -10.86
C LEU A 88 -4.61 -12.08 -11.41
#